data_AF-A0A6G0TG99-F1
#
_entry.id   AF-A0A6G0TG99-F1
#
_cell.length_a   1.000
_cell.length_b   1.000
_cell.length_c   1.000
_cell.angle_alpha   90.00
_cell.angle_beta   90.00
_cell.angle_gamma   90.00
#
_symmetry.space_group_name_H-M   'P 1'
#
loop_
_entity.id
_entity.type
_entity.pdbx_description
1 polymer ?
#
loop_
_entity_poly.entity_id
_entity_poly.type
_entity_poly.pdbx_seq_one_letter_code
_entity_poly.pdbx_strand_id
1 'polypeptide(L)'
;MNKKNNNIVSPIKIVNNNSQQDEGWTVQQKTKRNHSSSTNSNSTPSSPNERPPKPRKKIFASANRFEVFASNEDQDSNQMDGINDSPLNDTTKNNATNTQTENTNTNDLPIKAPPPVFVRGVEDFLELCTVLIELIGVDNFVCKSSTDKLKIQTSTPDAYRSLIRYLKEEKAEYHTYQLQQDKPVRVVIRNLHPSTPTSLIKSELEIRQFEIRNITNVLHKTNKHPLPLFFVDLEPSTQSNEIYKLTSLLHTKIKVEEPFKAKTISQCLNCQNYGHTKTYCGYPPRCVRCGAYHLSSACPNPRDTPPTCALCQGSHPASYKGCAVYKDLQRRKKPATNNIRDKKHIVKDSHPANDANTNPTLSYAQATSGQSSNHHLPPPAADINKTITSFLEDFKSLINPLISLLTKIPHKDLTSFYSKKNDHHNEY
;
A
#
# COMPACT_ATOMS: atom_id res chain seq x y z
N MET A 1 39.76 -24.06 49.53
CA MET A 1 39.88 -23.23 50.75
C MET A 1 40.46 -21.87 50.37
N ASN A 2 39.64 -20.82 50.29
CA ASN A 2 39.91 -19.50 50.89
C ASN A 2 38.70 -18.57 50.74
N LYS A 3 38.47 -17.79 51.79
CA LYS A 3 37.28 -17.00 52.22
C LYS A 3 36.83 -15.96 51.18
N LYS A 4 35.54 -15.86 50.81
CA LYS A 4 34.40 -15.14 51.46
C LYS A 4 34.68 -13.69 51.87
N ASN A 5 34.00 -12.75 51.20
CA ASN A 5 33.42 -11.56 51.82
C ASN A 5 32.17 -11.12 51.02
N ASN A 6 31.01 -11.17 51.69
CA ASN A 6 29.72 -10.66 51.27
C ASN A 6 29.50 -9.29 51.93
N ASN A 7 29.00 -8.29 51.20
CA ASN A 7 28.34 -7.13 51.80
C ASN A 7 26.89 -7.06 51.32
N ILE A 8 25.99 -7.25 52.29
CA ILE A 8 24.54 -7.07 52.18
C ILE A 8 24.21 -5.77 52.91
N VAL A 9 23.46 -4.87 52.27
CA VAL A 9 22.86 -3.69 52.91
C VAL A 9 21.33 -3.83 52.85
N SER A 10 20.69 -3.59 53.98
CA SER A 10 19.27 -3.79 54.30
C SER A 10 18.38 -2.57 53.91
N PRO A 11 17.03 -2.71 53.92
CA PRO A 11 16.10 -1.81 53.23
C PRO A 11 15.61 -0.62 54.06
N ILE A 12 15.22 0.45 53.36
CA ILE A 12 14.69 1.71 53.92
C ILE A 12 13.20 1.54 54.30
N LYS A 13 12.85 1.97 55.52
CA LYS A 13 11.49 2.00 56.09
C LYS A 13 10.73 3.26 55.71
N ILE A 14 9.43 3.09 55.45
CA ILE A 14 8.39 4.12 55.33
C ILE A 14 7.99 4.59 56.74
N VAL A 15 7.76 5.89 56.93
CA VAL A 15 7.06 6.46 58.10
C VAL A 15 5.81 7.19 57.62
N ASN A 16 4.67 6.66 58.05
CA ASN A 16 3.35 7.28 58.03
C ASN A 16 3.17 8.03 59.36
N ASN A 17 2.72 9.28 59.33
CA ASN A 17 2.12 9.93 60.49
C ASN A 17 0.63 10.12 60.25
N ASN A 18 -0.16 9.58 61.16
CA ASN A 18 -1.61 9.72 61.28
C ASN A 18 -1.90 10.43 62.62
N SER A 19 -3.02 11.15 62.69
CA SER A 19 -3.92 11.37 63.85
C SER A 19 -4.75 12.65 63.61
N GLN A 20 -6.04 12.52 63.28
CA GLN A 20 -7.23 12.57 64.19
C GLN A 20 -7.59 14.01 64.59
N GLN A 21 -8.83 14.51 64.58
CA GLN A 21 -10.15 13.94 64.89
C GLN A 21 -11.26 14.94 64.42
N ASP A 22 -12.34 14.47 63.80
CA ASP A 22 -13.73 14.36 64.31
C ASP A 22 -14.64 15.59 64.18
N GLU A 23 -15.77 15.36 63.49
CA GLU A 23 -17.18 15.72 63.81
C GLU A 23 -17.97 16.25 62.61
N GLY A 24 -19.12 15.62 62.38
CA GLY A 24 -20.04 15.89 61.27
C GLY A 24 -21.05 17.00 61.54
N TRP A 25 -21.81 17.35 60.49
CA TRP A 25 -23.28 17.45 60.44
C TRP A 25 -23.73 18.25 59.19
N THR A 26 -24.46 17.55 58.31
CA THR A 26 -25.78 17.88 57.73
C THR A 26 -26.01 19.16 56.87
N VAL A 27 -26.30 18.88 55.59
CA VAL A 27 -27.34 19.43 54.66
C VAL A 27 -28.15 20.66 55.13
N GLN A 28 -28.18 21.73 54.30
CA GLN A 28 -29.44 22.30 53.73
C GLN A 28 -29.23 23.42 52.70
N GLN A 29 -30.05 23.35 51.65
CA GLN A 29 -30.31 24.39 50.65
C GLN A 29 -31.17 25.53 51.23
N LYS A 30 -30.91 26.79 50.85
CA LYS A 30 -31.92 27.72 50.27
C LYS A 30 -31.36 29.12 49.96
N THR A 31 -31.44 29.45 48.67
CA THR A 31 -32.01 30.68 48.05
C THR A 31 -31.95 32.05 48.75
N LYS A 32 -31.57 33.03 47.89
CA LYS A 32 -32.22 34.33 47.56
C LYS A 32 -31.54 35.65 47.99
N ARG A 33 -31.15 36.36 46.93
CA ARG A 33 -31.37 37.80 46.59
C ARG A 33 -30.44 38.89 47.15
N ASN A 34 -29.73 39.47 46.17
CA ASN A 34 -29.63 40.89 45.78
C ASN A 34 -29.50 41.95 46.86
N HIS A 35 -28.45 42.78 46.75
CA HIS A 35 -28.59 44.24 46.67
C HIS A 35 -27.42 44.86 45.89
N SER A 36 -27.78 45.80 45.02
CA SER A 36 -26.98 46.58 44.09
C SER A 36 -26.17 47.67 44.78
N SER A 37 -25.07 48.13 44.15
CA SER A 37 -24.83 49.54 43.75
C SER A 37 -23.35 49.88 43.64
N SER A 38 -22.90 50.35 42.47
CA SER A 38 -22.38 51.72 42.29
C SER A 38 -21.71 51.87 40.92
N THR A 39 -22.31 52.74 40.12
CA THR A 39 -21.73 53.39 38.94
C THR A 39 -20.73 54.44 39.42
N ASN A 40 -19.55 54.51 38.81
CA ASN A 40 -18.86 55.78 38.66
C ASN A 40 -18.05 55.80 37.37
N SER A 41 -18.39 56.76 36.51
CA SER A 41 -17.78 57.08 35.24
C SER A 41 -16.55 57.93 35.47
N ASN A 42 -15.41 57.63 34.83
CA ASN A 42 -14.39 58.62 34.50
C ASN A 42 -13.59 58.16 33.26
N SER A 43 -13.32 59.11 32.39
CA SER A 43 -12.93 58.94 30.99
C SER A 43 -11.41 59.02 30.76
N THR A 44 -10.90 58.10 29.90
CA THR A 44 -9.77 58.21 28.93
C THR A 44 -8.31 58.30 29.43
N PRO A 45 -7.26 57.91 28.64
CA PRO A 45 -7.24 57.52 27.21
C PRO A 45 -6.44 56.23 26.83
N SER A 46 -6.83 55.66 25.69
CA SER A 46 -6.06 54.94 24.63
C SER A 46 -4.84 54.05 24.96
N SER A 47 -5.01 52.75 24.74
CA SER A 47 -3.96 51.82 24.28
C SER A 47 -4.59 50.76 23.35
N PRO A 48 -3.86 50.21 22.37
CA PRO A 48 -4.45 49.65 21.15
C PRO A 48 -5.23 48.36 21.43
N ASN A 49 -6.43 48.32 20.87
CA ASN A 49 -7.31 47.16 20.87
C ASN A 49 -6.64 46.04 20.06
N GLU A 50 -6.03 45.06 20.73
CA GLU A 50 -5.73 43.79 20.08
C GLU A 50 -7.06 43.19 19.60
N ARG A 51 -7.22 43.11 18.27
CA ARG A 51 -8.33 42.33 17.71
C ARG A 51 -8.20 40.91 18.25
N PRO A 52 -9.29 40.29 18.72
CA PRO A 52 -9.28 38.86 18.98
C PRO A 52 -8.86 38.15 17.68
N PRO A 53 -8.01 37.11 17.75
CA PRO A 53 -7.61 36.36 16.56
C PRO A 53 -8.88 35.89 15.86
N LYS A 54 -9.01 36.24 14.58
CA LYS A 54 -10.13 35.78 13.74
C LYS A 54 -10.24 34.26 13.90
N PRO A 55 -11.45 33.70 14.05
CA PRO A 55 -11.60 32.25 14.11
C PRO A 55 -11.02 31.66 12.82
N ARG A 56 -10.01 30.80 12.95
CA ARG A 56 -9.45 30.06 11.82
C ARG A 56 -10.57 29.22 11.23
N LYS A 57 -10.88 29.44 9.95
CA LYS A 57 -11.87 28.62 9.23
C LYS A 57 -11.35 27.18 9.22
N LYS A 58 -12.25 26.21 9.45
CA LYS A 58 -11.88 24.79 9.40
C LYS A 58 -11.64 24.40 7.95
N ILE A 59 -10.41 24.01 7.62
CA ILE A 59 -10.01 23.57 6.27
C ILE A 59 -10.38 22.10 6.05
N PHE A 60 -10.34 21.31 7.12
CA PHE A 60 -10.62 19.87 7.10
C PHE A 60 -11.81 19.51 7.99
N ALA A 61 -12.62 18.57 7.51
CA ALA A 61 -13.66 17.90 8.27
C ALA A 61 -13.04 17.12 9.43
N SER A 62 -13.61 17.21 10.63
CA SER A 62 -13.18 16.39 11.75
C SER A 62 -13.78 14.98 11.66
N ALA A 63 -12.99 13.97 12.01
CA ALA A 63 -13.45 12.57 12.06
C ALA A 63 -14.55 12.35 13.12
N ASN A 64 -14.64 13.25 14.10
CA ASN A 64 -15.69 13.26 15.10
C ASN A 64 -16.81 14.19 14.65
N ARG A 65 -17.83 13.64 13.98
CA ARG A 65 -19.10 14.34 13.73
C ARG A 65 -19.70 14.95 15.02
N PHE A 66 -19.34 14.44 16.19
CA PHE A 66 -19.81 14.92 17.49
C PHE A 66 -19.04 16.12 18.08
N GLU A 67 -17.92 16.52 17.48
CA GLU A 67 -17.13 17.68 17.95
C GLU A 67 -17.89 19.01 17.73
N VAL A 68 -18.90 19.00 16.85
CA VAL A 68 -19.80 20.13 16.58
C VAL A 68 -20.80 20.36 17.72
N PHE A 69 -21.10 19.35 18.56
CA PHE A 69 -22.06 19.50 19.66
C PHE A 69 -21.48 20.16 20.92
N ALA A 70 -20.19 20.51 20.97
CA ALA A 70 -19.60 21.23 22.10
C ALA A 70 -19.76 22.75 22.00
N SER A 71 -20.32 23.27 20.91
CA SER A 71 -20.54 24.71 20.76
C SER A 71 -21.80 24.96 19.94
N ASN A 72 -22.84 25.39 20.66
CA ASN A 72 -24.06 26.05 20.21
C ASN A 72 -25.23 25.09 19.88
N GLU A 73 -26.17 25.06 20.81
CA GLU A 73 -27.55 24.61 20.60
C GLU A 73 -28.33 25.66 19.76
N ASP A 74 -29.32 25.10 19.05
CA ASP A 74 -30.57 25.70 18.55
C ASP A 74 -30.78 26.05 17.05
N GLN A 75 -31.74 25.29 16.51
CA GLN A 75 -32.83 25.57 15.54
C GLN A 75 -32.71 25.10 14.07
N ASP A 76 -33.23 23.87 13.87
CA ASP A 76 -34.24 23.38 12.90
C ASP A 76 -34.36 23.94 11.46
N SER A 77 -34.34 23.03 10.46
CA SER A 77 -35.55 22.53 9.77
C SER A 77 -35.25 21.55 8.60
N ASN A 78 -36.21 20.63 8.38
CA ASN A 78 -36.24 19.42 7.55
C ASN A 78 -36.04 19.57 6.02
N GLN A 79 -35.47 18.55 5.33
CA GLN A 79 -36.18 17.66 4.38
C GLN A 79 -35.30 16.49 3.87
N MET A 80 -35.88 15.28 3.77
CA MET A 80 -35.30 14.08 3.14
C MET A 80 -35.50 14.09 1.61
N ASP A 81 -34.57 13.49 0.84
CA ASP A 81 -34.84 12.24 0.11
C ASP A 81 -33.65 11.75 -0.76
N GLY A 82 -33.47 10.42 -0.78
CA GLY A 82 -33.44 9.65 -2.04
C GLY A 82 -32.13 9.51 -2.83
N ILE A 83 -31.41 8.43 -2.54
CA ILE A 83 -30.23 7.87 -3.22
C ILE A 83 -30.47 7.49 -4.71
N ASN A 84 -29.47 7.70 -5.58
CA ASN A 84 -28.95 6.68 -6.52
C ASN A 84 -27.62 7.09 -7.17
N ASP A 85 -26.52 6.54 -6.63
CA ASP A 85 -25.17 6.62 -7.17
C ASP A 85 -24.93 5.58 -8.28
N SER A 86 -24.28 6.02 -9.35
CA SER A 86 -23.52 5.17 -10.28
C SER A 86 -22.14 5.79 -10.46
N PRO A 87 -21.02 5.11 -10.15
CA PRO A 87 -19.71 5.63 -10.49
C PRO A 87 -19.25 5.09 -11.84
N LEU A 88 -19.14 6.03 -12.78
CA LEU A 88 -18.50 5.86 -14.07
C LEU A 88 -16.99 5.66 -13.89
N ASN A 89 -16.44 4.81 -14.76
CA ASN A 89 -15.03 4.49 -14.89
C ASN A 89 -14.15 5.73 -15.05
N ASP A 90 -12.93 5.69 -14.53
CA ASP A 90 -11.84 6.21 -15.34
C ASP A 90 -10.51 5.48 -15.13
N THR A 91 -10.00 5.00 -16.27
CA THR A 91 -8.71 4.35 -16.46
C THR A 91 -7.82 5.40 -17.10
N THR A 92 -6.68 5.73 -16.50
CA THR A 92 -5.63 6.43 -17.26
C THR A 92 -4.27 5.85 -16.97
N LYS A 93 -3.73 5.25 -18.04
CA LYS A 93 -2.33 4.90 -18.26
C LYS A 93 -1.54 6.22 -18.30
N ASN A 94 -0.44 6.29 -17.56
CA ASN A 94 0.51 7.38 -17.70
C ASN A 94 1.45 7.06 -18.88
N ASN A 95 1.22 7.70 -20.02
CA ASN A 95 2.26 7.96 -21.01
C ASN A 95 2.81 9.35 -20.69
N ALA A 96 4.07 9.42 -20.25
CA ALA A 96 4.81 10.67 -20.17
C ALA A 96 5.46 10.90 -21.53
N THR A 97 5.03 11.96 -22.22
CA THR A 97 5.67 12.46 -23.43
C THR A 97 6.87 13.31 -23.00
N ASN A 98 8.07 12.85 -23.31
CA ASN A 98 9.28 13.66 -23.26
C ASN A 98 9.18 14.73 -24.34
N THR A 99 9.25 16.00 -23.95
CA THR A 99 9.64 17.08 -24.87
C THR A 99 11.07 17.43 -24.51
N GLN A 100 11.99 17.14 -25.42
CA GLN A 100 13.39 17.51 -25.32
C GLN A 100 13.51 19.00 -25.64
N THR A 101 14.10 19.75 -24.73
CA THR A 101 14.77 21.01 -25.04
C THR A 101 16.15 20.90 -24.43
N GLU A 102 17.16 20.93 -25.29
CA GLU A 102 18.56 20.77 -24.95
C GLU A 102 19.17 22.03 -24.33
N ASN A 103 20.19 21.78 -23.50
CA ASN A 103 21.36 22.59 -23.19
C ASN A 103 21.23 23.75 -22.18
N THR A 104 21.63 23.48 -20.93
CA THR A 104 22.90 23.98 -20.35
C THR A 104 23.36 23.08 -19.19
N ASN A 105 24.67 22.86 -19.10
CA ASN A 105 25.37 21.97 -18.15
C ASN A 105 25.23 22.37 -16.67
N THR A 106 24.57 21.52 -15.87
CA THR A 106 24.92 21.23 -14.47
C THR A 106 24.61 19.75 -14.17
N ASN A 107 25.50 19.07 -13.44
CA ASN A 107 25.38 17.66 -13.04
C ASN A 107 24.28 17.44 -11.97
N ASP A 108 23.04 17.80 -12.26
CA ASP A 108 21.90 17.43 -11.41
C ASP A 108 21.09 16.32 -12.08
N LEU A 109 21.09 15.15 -11.44
CA LEU A 109 20.19 14.05 -11.76
C LEU A 109 18.75 14.57 -11.81
N PRO A 110 17.90 14.12 -12.76
CA PRO A 110 16.49 14.49 -12.77
C PRO A 110 15.85 14.07 -11.44
N ILE A 111 15.55 15.06 -10.58
CA ILE A 111 14.89 14.81 -9.30
C ILE A 111 13.51 14.24 -9.63
N LYS A 112 13.35 12.94 -9.38
CA LYS A 112 12.04 12.29 -9.55
C LYS A 112 11.08 12.95 -8.57
N ALA A 113 9.94 13.41 -9.10
CA ALA A 113 8.93 14.06 -8.28
C ALA A 113 8.54 13.16 -7.09
N PRO A 114 8.33 13.76 -5.89
CA PRO A 114 7.80 13.07 -4.72
C PRO A 114 6.54 12.25 -5.01
N PRO A 115 6.20 11.27 -4.17
CA PRO A 115 4.94 10.55 -4.31
C PRO A 115 3.75 11.48 -4.05
N PRO A 116 2.58 11.20 -4.66
CA PRO A 116 1.37 11.98 -4.41
C PRO A 116 0.84 11.75 -3.00
N VAL A 117 0.31 12.81 -2.42
CA VAL A 117 -0.43 12.81 -1.15
C VAL A 117 -1.92 12.84 -1.47
N PHE A 118 -2.69 11.96 -0.83
CA PHE A 118 -4.13 11.88 -1.00
C PHE A 118 -4.82 12.27 0.30
N VAL A 119 -5.56 13.37 0.28
CA VAL A 119 -6.26 13.96 1.43
C VAL A 119 -7.77 13.75 1.30
N ARG A 120 -8.46 13.48 2.40
CA ARG A 120 -9.92 13.38 2.51
C ARG A 120 -10.47 14.50 3.40
N GLY A 121 -11.75 14.80 3.20
CA GLY A 121 -12.48 15.75 4.04
C GLY A 121 -11.98 17.19 3.92
N VAL A 122 -11.57 17.62 2.72
CA VAL A 122 -11.25 19.04 2.48
C VAL A 122 -12.56 19.81 2.31
N GLU A 123 -12.87 20.71 3.24
CA GLU A 123 -14.10 21.53 3.22
C GLU A 123 -13.88 22.85 2.49
N ASP A 124 -12.72 23.50 2.72
CA ASP A 124 -12.33 24.75 2.06
C ASP A 124 -11.04 24.56 1.25
N PHE A 125 -11.22 24.27 -0.04
CA PHE A 125 -10.09 24.05 -0.96
C PHE A 125 -9.28 25.33 -1.22
N LEU A 126 -9.93 26.50 -1.25
CA LEU A 126 -9.25 27.75 -1.58
C LEU A 126 -8.38 28.23 -0.42
N GLU A 127 -8.88 28.08 0.82
CA GLU A 127 -8.09 28.33 2.01
C GLU A 127 -6.90 27.35 2.10
N LEU A 128 -7.11 26.07 1.81
CA LEU A 128 -6.02 25.09 1.72
C LEU A 128 -4.95 25.53 0.70
N CYS A 129 -5.35 25.95 -0.50
CA CYS A 129 -4.41 26.46 -1.50
C CYS A 129 -3.63 27.67 -1.00
N THR A 130 -4.27 28.61 -0.32
CA THR A 130 -3.61 29.81 0.24
C THR A 130 -2.53 29.41 1.26
N VAL A 131 -2.87 28.51 2.19
CA VAL A 131 -1.92 27.98 3.17
C VAL A 131 -0.77 27.23 2.50
N LEU A 132 -1.04 26.41 1.49
CA LEU A 132 0.00 25.68 0.78
C LEU A 132 0.92 26.61 -0.02
N ILE A 133 0.38 27.66 -0.63
CA ILE A 133 1.18 28.67 -1.33
C ILE A 133 2.15 29.34 -0.36
N GLU A 134 1.69 29.71 0.84
CA GLU A 134 2.55 30.30 1.87
C GLU A 134 3.60 29.31 2.39
N LEU A 135 3.22 28.05 2.58
CA LEU A 135 4.07 27.03 3.20
C LEU A 135 5.15 26.48 2.26
N ILE A 136 4.80 26.24 1.00
CA ILE A 136 5.67 25.53 0.04
C ILE A 136 5.89 26.28 -1.27
N GLY A 137 5.18 27.37 -1.54
CA GLY A 137 5.30 28.15 -2.78
C GLY A 137 4.37 27.70 -3.90
N VAL A 138 3.98 28.64 -4.76
CA VAL A 138 2.99 28.46 -5.86
C VAL A 138 3.38 27.36 -6.85
N ASP A 139 4.65 27.26 -7.23
CA ASP A 139 5.09 26.33 -8.30
C ASP A 139 5.48 24.94 -7.79
N ASN A 140 5.36 24.72 -6.47
CA ASN A 140 5.83 23.50 -5.82
C ASN A 140 4.75 22.45 -5.59
N PHE A 141 3.51 22.71 -6.01
CA PHE A 141 2.44 21.72 -5.94
C PHE A 141 1.38 21.85 -7.04
N VAL A 142 0.74 20.72 -7.34
CA VAL A 142 -0.41 20.63 -8.23
C VAL A 142 -1.48 19.77 -7.57
N CYS A 143 -2.73 20.23 -7.62
CA CYS A 143 -3.89 19.56 -7.05
C CYS A 143 -4.75 18.91 -8.16
N LYS A 144 -5.23 17.69 -7.91
CA LYS A 144 -6.26 17.04 -8.72
C LYS A 144 -7.35 16.51 -7.80
N SER A 145 -8.56 17.05 -7.93
CA SER A 145 -9.72 16.58 -7.17
C SER A 145 -10.30 15.30 -7.77
N SER A 146 -10.81 14.46 -6.88
CA SER A 146 -11.63 13.30 -7.17
C SER A 146 -12.89 13.36 -6.29
N THR A 147 -13.84 12.45 -6.49
CA THR A 147 -15.12 12.45 -5.78
C THR A 147 -14.99 12.38 -4.26
N ASP A 148 -13.96 11.69 -3.77
CA ASP A 148 -13.76 11.44 -2.33
C ASP A 148 -12.37 11.92 -1.84
N LYS A 149 -11.48 12.34 -2.74
CA LYS A 149 -10.07 12.62 -2.39
C LYS A 149 -9.51 13.79 -3.17
N LEU A 150 -8.75 14.63 -2.49
CA LEU A 150 -7.84 15.58 -3.11
C LEU A 150 -6.47 14.93 -3.28
N LYS A 151 -5.98 14.82 -4.50
CA LYS A 151 -4.61 14.40 -4.79
C LYS A 151 -3.72 15.64 -4.90
N ILE A 152 -2.70 15.73 -4.06
CA ILE A 152 -1.68 16.79 -4.07
C ILE A 152 -0.38 16.17 -4.53
N GLN A 153 0.18 16.68 -5.61
CA GLN A 153 1.48 16.30 -6.14
C GLN A 153 2.46 17.43 -5.87
N THR A 154 3.53 17.18 -5.14
CA THR A 154 4.59 18.18 -4.91
C THR A 154 5.73 18.02 -5.90
N SER A 155 6.46 19.11 -6.13
CA SER A 155 7.61 19.17 -7.06
C SER A 155 8.91 18.78 -6.36
N THR A 156 9.10 19.16 -5.09
CA THR A 156 10.34 18.96 -4.33
C THR A 156 10.14 18.09 -3.08
N PRO A 157 11.18 17.33 -2.64
CA PRO A 157 11.10 16.54 -1.42
C PRO A 157 10.86 17.36 -0.15
N ASP A 158 11.35 18.61 -0.10
CA ASP A 158 11.14 19.48 1.05
C ASP A 158 9.72 20.02 1.11
N ALA A 159 9.14 20.41 -0.03
CA ALA A 159 7.71 20.74 -0.11
C ALA A 159 6.85 19.55 0.33
N TYR A 160 7.20 18.33 -0.09
CA TYR A 160 6.55 17.12 0.38
C TYR A 160 6.61 16.96 1.91
N ARG A 161 7.78 17.13 2.52
CA ARG A 161 7.96 17.00 3.98
C ARG A 161 7.16 18.06 4.73
N SER A 162 7.20 19.32 4.28
CA SER A 162 6.43 20.42 4.85
C SER A 162 4.93 20.16 4.78
N LEU A 163 4.42 19.70 3.63
CA LEU A 163 3.01 19.31 3.46
C LEU A 163 2.62 18.19 4.44
N ILE A 164 3.41 17.12 4.53
CA ILE A 164 3.11 16.02 5.45
C ILE A 164 3.14 16.46 6.91
N ARG A 165 4.04 17.38 7.27
CA ARG A 165 4.08 17.97 8.62
C ARG A 165 2.81 18.75 8.91
N TYR A 166 2.43 19.66 8.02
CA TYR A 166 1.21 20.45 8.13
C TYR A 166 -0.04 19.57 8.28
N LEU A 167 -0.21 18.56 7.43
CA LEU A 167 -1.36 17.65 7.50
C LEU A 167 -1.41 16.84 8.81
N LYS A 168 -0.27 16.56 9.44
CA LYS A 168 -0.23 15.91 10.77
C LYS A 168 -0.65 16.86 11.87
N GLU A 169 -0.16 18.10 11.83
CA GLU A 169 -0.46 19.14 12.82
C GLU A 169 -1.97 19.48 12.81
N GLU A 170 -2.56 19.59 11.62
CA GLU A 170 -4.00 19.80 11.42
C GLU A 170 -4.86 18.54 11.60
N LYS A 171 -4.24 17.39 11.93
CA LYS A 171 -4.91 16.08 12.07
C LYS A 171 -5.79 15.70 10.87
N ALA A 172 -5.39 16.12 9.67
CA ALA A 172 -6.12 15.85 8.45
C ALA A 172 -6.12 14.35 8.11
N GLU A 173 -7.16 13.88 7.45
CA GLU A 173 -7.22 12.51 6.95
C GLU A 173 -6.44 12.39 5.64
N TYR A 174 -5.30 11.70 5.65
CA TYR A 174 -4.52 11.52 4.43
C TYR A 174 -3.82 10.16 4.35
N HIS A 175 -3.28 9.86 3.18
CA HIS A 175 -2.23 8.85 3.01
C HIS A 175 -1.28 9.24 1.90
N THR A 176 -0.09 8.66 1.93
CA THR A 176 0.99 8.93 0.98
C THR A 176 1.90 7.69 0.85
N TYR A 177 3.08 7.85 0.26
CA TYR A 177 4.06 6.80 0.05
C TYR A 177 5.46 7.24 0.48
N GLN A 178 6.37 6.28 0.60
CA GLN A 178 7.77 6.56 0.84
C GLN A 178 8.37 7.35 -0.33
N LEU A 179 9.12 8.42 -0.01
CA LEU A 179 9.96 9.13 -0.97
C LEU A 179 10.96 8.16 -1.61
N GLN A 180 11.20 8.30 -2.91
CA GLN A 180 12.11 7.38 -3.60
C GLN A 180 13.55 7.48 -3.09
N GLN A 181 14.02 8.69 -2.76
CA GLN A 181 15.35 8.91 -2.18
C GLN A 181 15.52 8.28 -0.79
N ASP A 182 14.44 8.11 -0.04
CA ASP A 182 14.50 7.47 1.29
C ASP A 182 14.43 5.94 1.18
N LYS A 183 14.09 5.41 0.00
CA LYS A 183 13.90 3.98 -0.23
C LYS A 183 15.25 3.31 -0.51
N PRO A 184 15.72 2.39 0.35
CA PRO A 184 16.99 1.73 0.14
C PRO A 184 16.92 0.75 -1.04
N VAL A 185 18.06 0.54 -1.69
CA VAL A 185 18.22 -0.54 -2.68
C VAL A 185 18.47 -1.83 -1.91
N ARG A 186 17.41 -2.63 -1.74
CA ARG A 186 17.51 -3.92 -1.05
C ARG A 186 17.88 -5.02 -2.01
N VAL A 187 18.91 -5.78 -1.68
CA VAL A 187 19.34 -6.98 -2.41
C VAL A 187 19.40 -8.20 -1.49
N VAL A 188 19.44 -9.38 -2.10
CA VAL A 188 19.67 -10.66 -1.42
C VAL A 188 21.00 -11.23 -1.88
N ILE A 189 21.95 -11.36 -0.96
CA ILE A 189 23.20 -12.10 -1.20
C ILE A 189 22.95 -13.56 -0.82
N ARG A 190 23.19 -14.47 -1.77
CA ARG A 190 23.05 -15.92 -1.61
C ARG A 190 24.39 -16.61 -1.57
N ASN A 191 24.38 -17.82 -0.99
CA ASN A 191 25.53 -18.73 -0.91
C ASN A 191 26.65 -18.23 0.00
N LEU A 192 26.34 -17.33 0.93
CA LEU A 192 27.26 -16.89 1.97
C LEU A 192 26.95 -17.64 3.26
N HIS A 193 27.96 -18.19 3.93
CA HIS A 193 27.72 -19.03 5.11
C HIS A 193 27.05 -18.22 6.24
N PRO A 194 26.06 -18.76 6.97
CA PRO A 194 25.32 -17.99 7.96
C PRO A 194 26.16 -17.58 9.19
N SER A 195 27.28 -18.27 9.45
CA SER A 195 28.21 -17.89 10.52
C SER A 195 29.04 -16.65 10.18
N THR A 196 28.98 -16.15 8.95
CA THR A 196 29.71 -14.94 8.55
C THR A 196 29.11 -13.72 9.28
N PRO A 197 29.90 -13.01 10.11
CA PRO A 197 29.43 -11.82 10.81
C PRO A 197 28.98 -10.71 9.85
N THR A 198 27.84 -10.08 10.14
CA THR A 198 27.32 -8.98 9.32
C THR A 198 28.25 -7.77 9.28
N SER A 199 29.07 -7.57 10.30
CA SER A 199 30.11 -6.53 10.32
C SER A 199 31.18 -6.74 9.26
N LEU A 200 31.67 -7.97 9.07
CA LEU A 200 32.66 -8.27 8.03
C LEU A 200 32.09 -8.11 6.62
N ILE A 201 30.84 -8.53 6.43
CA ILE A 201 30.11 -8.32 5.17
C ILE A 201 30.01 -6.82 4.88
N LYS A 202 29.65 -6.02 5.90
CA LYS A 202 29.53 -4.57 5.78
C LYS A 202 30.84 -3.93 5.36
N SER A 203 31.93 -4.20 6.10
CA SER A 203 33.24 -3.61 5.80
C SER A 203 33.76 -3.99 4.42
N GLU A 204 33.61 -5.25 3.99
CA GLU A 204 34.05 -5.67 2.65
C GLU A 204 33.24 -4.99 1.53
N LEU A 205 31.94 -4.75 1.74
CA LEU A 205 31.12 -4.02 0.78
C LEU A 205 31.46 -2.51 0.76
N GLU A 206 31.75 -1.92 1.91
CA GLU A 206 32.19 -0.52 2.03
C GLU A 206 33.54 -0.29 1.35
N ILE A 207 34.49 -1.23 1.46
CA ILE A 207 35.77 -1.20 0.73
C ILE A 207 35.54 -1.18 -0.79
N ARG A 208 34.48 -1.85 -1.25
CA ARG A 208 34.04 -1.85 -2.66
C ARG A 208 33.18 -0.65 -3.03
N GLN A 209 33.17 0.40 -2.20
CA GLN A 209 32.47 1.68 -2.41
C GLN A 209 30.93 1.57 -2.38
N PHE A 210 30.38 0.53 -1.76
CA PHE A 210 28.94 0.48 -1.51
C PHE A 210 28.59 1.13 -0.18
N GLU A 211 27.66 2.08 -0.21
CA GLU A 211 27.09 2.68 1.00
C GLU A 211 26.01 1.76 1.59
N ILE A 212 26.31 1.17 2.75
CA ILE A 212 25.45 0.16 3.39
C ILE A 212 24.62 0.77 4.52
N ARG A 213 23.30 0.71 4.37
CA ARG A 213 22.35 1.10 5.42
C ARG A 213 22.17 0.01 6.47
N ASN A 214 21.95 -1.23 6.03
CA ASN A 214 21.66 -2.34 6.95
C ASN A 214 21.98 -3.72 6.32
N ILE A 215 22.41 -4.68 7.15
CA ILE A 215 22.62 -6.08 6.75
C ILE A 215 21.95 -7.00 7.76
N THR A 216 21.15 -7.94 7.28
CA THR A 216 20.45 -8.91 8.14
C THR A 216 20.52 -10.32 7.54
N ASN A 217 20.87 -11.31 8.35
CA ASN A 217 20.81 -12.71 7.93
C ASN A 217 19.34 -13.17 7.85
N VAL A 218 19.00 -13.90 6.79
CA VAL A 218 17.65 -14.44 6.62
C VAL A 218 17.51 -15.70 7.46
N LEU A 219 16.47 -15.75 8.27
CA LEU A 219 16.14 -16.91 9.07
C LEU A 219 15.08 -17.77 8.40
N HIS A 220 15.21 -19.08 8.53
CA HIS A 220 14.17 -20.01 8.12
C HIS A 220 12.87 -19.73 8.90
N LYS A 221 11.75 -19.71 8.17
CA LYS A 221 10.47 -19.16 8.67
C LYS A 221 9.97 -19.84 9.94
N THR A 222 10.12 -21.16 10.02
CA THR A 222 9.55 -22.00 11.09
C THR A 222 10.51 -22.15 12.27
N ASN A 223 11.65 -22.82 12.07
CA ASN A 223 12.64 -23.15 13.11
C ASN A 223 13.62 -22.01 13.45
N LYS A 224 13.58 -20.88 12.74
CA LYS A 224 14.44 -19.71 12.95
C LYS A 224 15.94 -19.95 12.74
N HIS A 225 16.33 -21.06 12.10
CA HIS A 225 17.73 -21.30 11.79
C HIS A 225 18.26 -20.33 10.71
N PRO A 226 19.49 -19.80 10.87
CA PRO A 226 20.18 -18.99 9.86
C PRO A 226 20.28 -19.67 8.49
N LEU A 227 19.90 -18.97 7.43
CA LEU A 227 20.05 -19.44 6.05
C LEU A 227 21.28 -18.81 5.40
N PRO A 228 21.85 -19.42 4.35
CA PRO A 228 22.98 -18.84 3.61
C PRO A 228 22.51 -17.71 2.67
N LEU A 229 21.79 -16.76 3.24
CA LEU A 229 21.04 -15.68 2.60
C LEU A 229 21.13 -14.44 3.48
N PHE A 230 21.52 -13.30 2.92
CA PHE A 230 21.59 -12.03 3.64
C PHE A 230 20.81 -10.97 2.88
N PHE A 231 19.96 -10.24 3.58
CA PHE A 231 19.41 -8.98 3.09
C PHE A 231 20.43 -7.87 3.30
N VAL A 232 20.71 -7.12 2.24
CA VAL A 232 21.56 -5.93 2.29
C VAL A 232 20.72 -4.77 1.77
N ASP A 233 20.51 -3.77 2.62
CA ASP A 233 19.87 -2.51 2.27
C ASP A 233 20.99 -1.48 1.99
N LEU A 234 21.08 -0.99 0.76
CA LEU A 234 22.05 0.03 0.33
C LEU A 234 21.39 1.41 0.29
N GLU A 235 22.21 2.45 0.49
CA GLU A 235 21.80 3.81 0.15
C GLU A 235 21.61 3.93 -1.37
N PRO A 236 20.54 4.62 -1.83
CA PRO A 236 20.30 4.79 -3.25
C PRO A 236 21.33 5.75 -3.87
N SER A 237 22.34 5.17 -4.52
CA SER A 237 23.39 5.88 -5.25
C SER A 237 23.46 5.42 -6.72
N THR A 238 24.22 6.14 -7.55
CA THR A 238 24.49 5.72 -8.94
C THR A 238 25.17 4.36 -9.00
N GLN A 239 26.03 4.06 -8.01
CA GLN A 239 26.77 2.81 -7.92
C GLN A 239 25.97 1.66 -7.28
N SER A 240 24.88 1.94 -6.57
CA SER A 240 24.10 0.92 -5.85
C SER A 240 23.61 -0.23 -6.74
N ASN A 241 23.31 0.03 -8.02
CA ASN A 241 22.90 -0.99 -8.98
C ASN A 241 24.06 -1.90 -9.44
N GLU A 242 25.31 -1.46 -9.29
CA GLU A 242 26.48 -2.26 -9.69
C GLU A 242 26.66 -3.49 -8.79
N ILE A 243 26.04 -3.50 -7.60
CA ILE A 243 26.08 -4.66 -6.70
C ILE A 243 25.56 -5.96 -7.34
N TYR A 244 24.66 -5.88 -8.33
CA TYR A 244 24.15 -7.08 -9.01
C TYR A 244 25.23 -7.78 -9.84
N LYS A 245 26.33 -7.10 -10.18
CA LYS A 245 27.47 -7.68 -10.91
C LYS A 245 28.48 -8.37 -9.97
N LEU A 246 28.30 -8.26 -8.66
CA LEU A 246 29.17 -8.87 -7.65
C LEU A 246 29.04 -10.40 -7.66
N THR A 247 30.15 -11.10 -7.92
CA THR A 247 30.18 -12.58 -8.04
C THR A 247 30.90 -13.27 -6.89
N SER A 248 31.74 -12.54 -6.13
CA SER A 248 32.47 -13.07 -4.98
C SER A 248 32.57 -12.05 -3.86
N LEU A 249 32.54 -12.55 -2.63
CA LEU A 249 32.63 -11.77 -1.40
C LEU A 249 33.26 -12.65 -0.31
N LEU A 250 34.25 -12.14 0.45
CA LEU A 250 34.90 -12.89 1.54
C LEU A 250 35.36 -14.31 1.12
N HIS A 251 36.10 -14.39 0.01
CA HIS A 251 36.58 -15.65 -0.61
C HIS A 251 35.48 -16.67 -0.96
N THR A 252 34.21 -16.25 -0.95
CA THR A 252 33.06 -17.11 -1.23
C THR A 252 32.44 -16.68 -2.55
N LYS A 253 32.08 -17.65 -3.39
CA LYS A 253 31.30 -17.40 -4.61
C LYS A 253 29.84 -17.14 -4.21
N ILE A 254 29.32 -15.98 -4.58
CA ILE A 254 27.98 -15.54 -4.19
C ILE A 254 27.10 -15.30 -5.41
N LYS A 255 25.80 -15.12 -5.15
CA LYS A 255 24.83 -14.64 -6.14
C LYS A 255 24.03 -13.50 -5.53
N VAL A 256 23.94 -12.38 -6.23
CA VAL A 256 23.13 -11.23 -5.81
C VAL A 256 21.83 -11.21 -6.60
N GLU A 257 20.70 -11.14 -5.91
CA GLU A 257 19.35 -11.16 -6.51
C GLU A 257 18.47 -10.02 -5.96
N GLU A 258 17.46 -9.63 -6.73
CA GLU A 258 16.37 -8.80 -6.19
C GLU A 258 15.56 -9.59 -5.15
N PRO A 259 15.10 -8.94 -4.06
CA PRO A 259 14.14 -9.53 -3.15
C PRO A 259 12.85 -9.94 -3.88
N PHE A 260 12.32 -11.11 -3.54
CA PHE A 260 11.08 -11.60 -4.12
C PHE A 260 9.92 -10.63 -3.86
N LYS A 261 9.31 -10.12 -4.93
CA LYS A 261 8.16 -9.21 -4.86
C LYS A 261 6.89 -10.02 -4.61
N ALA A 262 6.37 -9.94 -3.39
CA ALA A 262 5.10 -10.58 -3.05
C ALA A 262 3.97 -10.05 -3.94
N LYS A 263 3.13 -10.95 -4.46
CA LYS A 263 1.96 -10.62 -5.30
C LYS A 263 0.77 -10.09 -4.48
N THR A 264 0.92 -9.98 -3.16
CA THR A 264 -0.15 -9.53 -2.26
C THR A 264 -0.28 -8.01 -2.31
N ILE A 265 -1.51 -7.53 -2.22
CA ILE A 265 -1.78 -6.09 -2.13
C ILE A 265 -1.55 -5.67 -0.68
N SER A 266 -0.72 -4.65 -0.48
CA SER A 266 -0.45 -4.10 0.85
C SER A 266 -1.75 -3.63 1.50
N GLN A 267 -1.95 -4.05 2.75
CA GLN A 267 -3.05 -3.61 3.58
C GLN A 267 -2.50 -2.71 4.69
N CYS A 268 -3.08 -1.53 4.83
CA CYS A 268 -2.71 -0.60 5.89
C CYS A 268 -3.21 -1.15 7.24
N LEU A 269 -2.29 -1.43 8.16
CA LEU A 269 -2.65 -1.94 9.49
C LEU A 269 -3.31 -0.88 10.39
N ASN A 270 -3.31 0.39 9.97
CA ASN A 270 -4.00 1.47 10.68
C ASN A 270 -5.48 1.53 10.29
N CYS A 271 -5.79 1.88 9.04
CA CYS A 271 -7.17 2.09 8.57
C CYS A 271 -7.80 0.89 7.83
N GLN A 272 -7.07 -0.22 7.69
CA GLN A 272 -7.45 -1.46 6.98
C GLN A 272 -7.61 -1.35 5.46
N ASN A 273 -7.53 -0.15 4.88
CA ASN A 273 -7.57 0.06 3.43
C ASN A 273 -6.37 -0.56 2.72
N TYR A 274 -6.55 -0.91 1.46
CA TYR A 274 -5.48 -1.44 0.61
C TYR A 274 -4.73 -0.32 -0.11
N GLY A 275 -3.48 -0.60 -0.48
CA GLY A 275 -2.68 0.25 -1.37
C GLY A 275 -1.69 1.18 -0.70
N HIS A 276 -1.62 1.23 0.64
CA HIS A 276 -0.61 1.98 1.39
C HIS A 276 -0.27 1.27 2.72
N THR A 277 0.73 1.75 3.45
CA THR A 277 1.17 1.16 4.73
C THR A 277 0.85 2.09 5.91
N LYS A 278 0.88 1.53 7.13
CA LYS A 278 0.61 2.28 8.38
C LYS A 278 1.50 3.52 8.54
N THR A 279 2.77 3.45 8.14
CA THR A 279 3.73 4.55 8.27
C THR A 279 3.33 5.82 7.52
N TYR A 280 2.59 5.65 6.42
CA TYR A 280 2.19 6.74 5.53
C TYR A 280 0.66 6.92 5.53
N CYS A 281 0.02 6.68 6.68
CA CYS A 281 -1.42 6.75 6.86
C CYS A 281 -1.76 7.73 7.99
N GLY A 282 -2.44 8.82 7.66
CA GLY A 282 -3.04 9.78 8.58
C GLY A 282 -4.52 9.52 8.91
N TYR A 283 -5.16 8.51 8.30
CA TYR A 283 -6.55 8.17 8.60
C TYR A 283 -6.78 7.70 10.06
N PRO A 284 -8.01 7.83 10.59
CA PRO A 284 -8.39 7.22 11.85
C PRO A 284 -8.15 5.70 11.85
N PRO A 285 -7.71 5.12 12.97
CA PRO A 285 -7.48 3.69 13.07
C PRO A 285 -8.80 2.93 12.98
N ARG A 286 -8.77 1.77 12.34
CA ARG A 286 -9.88 0.83 12.26
C ARG A 286 -9.45 -0.54 12.72
N CYS A 287 -10.31 -1.18 13.50
CA CYS A 287 -10.05 -2.50 14.03
C CYS A 287 -10.11 -3.57 12.93
N VAL A 288 -9.08 -4.42 12.84
CA VAL A 288 -9.06 -5.55 11.89
C VAL A 288 -10.14 -6.59 12.21
N ARG A 289 -10.61 -6.65 13.46
CA ARG A 289 -11.54 -7.68 13.95
C ARG A 289 -13.00 -7.27 13.85
N CYS A 290 -13.36 -6.06 14.29
CA CYS A 290 -14.75 -5.59 14.33
C CYS A 290 -15.04 -4.40 13.39
N GLY A 291 -14.02 -3.85 12.72
CA GLY A 291 -14.21 -2.73 11.79
C GLY A 291 -14.49 -1.36 12.41
N ALA A 292 -14.68 -1.26 13.73
CA ALA A 292 -14.93 0.00 14.43
C ALA A 292 -13.68 0.90 14.52
N TYR A 293 -13.90 2.19 14.83
CA TYR A 293 -12.88 3.22 14.91
C TYR A 293 -12.08 3.16 16.21
N HIS A 294 -11.12 2.26 16.26
CA HIS A 294 -10.11 2.17 17.31
C HIS A 294 -8.93 1.32 16.83
N LEU A 295 -7.82 1.39 17.56
CA LEU A 295 -6.69 0.48 17.34
C LEU A 295 -7.11 -0.97 17.61
N SER A 296 -6.60 -1.91 16.82
CA SER A 296 -6.91 -3.33 16.97
C SER A 296 -6.48 -3.90 18.34
N SER A 297 -5.46 -3.29 18.97
CA SER A 297 -5.00 -3.62 20.32
C SER A 297 -5.96 -3.16 21.42
N ALA A 298 -6.78 -2.15 21.16
CA ALA A 298 -7.76 -1.59 22.08
C ALA A 298 -9.18 -2.10 21.78
N CYS A 299 -9.30 -3.29 21.19
CA CYS A 299 -10.60 -3.84 20.80
C CYS A 299 -11.40 -4.26 22.04
N PRO A 300 -12.60 -3.69 22.28
CA PRO A 300 -13.42 -4.06 23.42
C PRO A 300 -14.03 -5.46 23.26
N ASN A 301 -14.21 -5.91 22.01
CA ASN A 301 -14.82 -7.20 21.72
C ASN A 301 -13.86 -8.37 22.06
N PRO A 302 -14.30 -9.37 22.85
CA PRO A 302 -13.50 -10.55 23.19
C PRO A 302 -13.13 -11.36 21.95
N ARG A 303 -12.12 -12.23 22.05
CA ARG A 303 -11.55 -12.94 20.88
C ARG A 303 -12.57 -13.78 20.11
N ASP A 304 -13.56 -14.30 20.81
CA ASP A 304 -14.55 -15.24 20.29
C ASP A 304 -15.74 -14.56 19.58
N THR A 305 -15.87 -13.23 19.65
CA THR A 305 -16.93 -12.54 18.93
C THR A 305 -16.76 -12.72 17.42
N PRO A 306 -17.86 -12.97 16.68
CA PRO A 306 -17.83 -12.98 15.23
C PRO A 306 -17.19 -11.69 14.69
N PRO A 307 -16.18 -11.80 13.80
CA PRO A 307 -15.51 -10.63 13.26
C PRO A 307 -16.38 -9.94 12.21
N THR A 308 -16.23 -8.62 12.10
CA THR A 308 -16.87 -7.78 11.09
C THR A 308 -15.80 -7.06 10.28
N CYS A 309 -15.87 -7.19 8.96
CA CYS A 309 -14.88 -6.64 8.06
C CYS A 309 -15.00 -5.12 7.97
N ALA A 310 -13.92 -4.41 8.28
CA ALA A 310 -13.85 -2.96 8.09
C ALA A 310 -14.26 -2.50 6.67
N LEU A 311 -13.91 -3.27 5.63
CA LEU A 311 -14.04 -2.83 4.23
C LEU A 311 -15.38 -3.18 3.58
N CYS A 312 -15.91 -4.37 3.87
CA CYS A 312 -17.14 -4.88 3.23
C CYS A 312 -18.25 -5.23 4.22
N GLN A 313 -18.04 -5.01 5.52
CA GLN A 313 -18.97 -5.32 6.61
C GLN A 313 -19.40 -6.80 6.71
N GLY A 314 -18.71 -7.72 6.02
CA GLY A 314 -18.97 -9.16 6.09
C GLY A 314 -18.45 -9.81 7.38
N SER A 315 -18.91 -11.05 7.66
CA SER A 315 -18.59 -11.85 8.84
C SER A 315 -17.18 -12.49 8.81
N HIS A 316 -16.16 -11.68 8.59
CA HIS A 316 -14.76 -12.08 8.58
C HIS A 316 -13.86 -10.90 8.98
N PRO A 317 -12.62 -11.12 9.48
CA PRO A 317 -11.73 -10.01 9.77
C PRO A 317 -11.32 -9.28 8.48
N ALA A 318 -10.90 -8.02 8.60
CA ALA A 318 -10.46 -7.22 7.45
C ALA A 318 -9.22 -7.80 6.75
N SER A 319 -8.43 -8.61 7.45
CA SER A 319 -7.25 -9.29 6.91
C SER A 319 -7.56 -10.49 6.02
N TYR A 320 -8.83 -10.95 5.99
CA TYR A 320 -9.25 -12.13 5.25
C TYR A 320 -9.10 -11.93 3.73
N LYS A 321 -8.30 -12.81 3.10
CA LYS A 321 -8.00 -12.74 1.66
C LYS A 321 -9.12 -13.27 0.76
N GLY A 322 -10.22 -13.77 1.34
CA GLY A 322 -11.43 -14.11 0.60
C GLY A 322 -12.43 -12.95 0.47
N CYS A 323 -12.17 -11.80 1.11
CA CYS A 323 -13.03 -10.61 1.06
C CYS A 323 -13.30 -10.14 -0.37
N ALA A 324 -14.55 -9.77 -0.68
CA ALA A 324 -14.95 -9.27 -2.00
C ALA A 324 -14.08 -8.07 -2.44
N VAL A 325 -13.90 -7.07 -1.57
CA VAL A 325 -13.06 -5.89 -1.85
C VAL A 325 -11.63 -6.29 -2.22
N TYR A 326 -11.04 -7.25 -1.51
CA TYR A 326 -9.68 -7.72 -1.83
C TYR A 326 -9.63 -8.49 -3.16
N LYS A 327 -10.59 -9.38 -3.41
CA LYS A 327 -10.69 -10.12 -4.68
C LYS A 327 -10.87 -9.17 -5.86
N ASP A 328 -11.66 -8.12 -5.71
CA ASP A 328 -11.92 -7.12 -6.74
C ASP A 328 -10.64 -6.35 -7.08
N LEU A 329 -9.89 -5.91 -6.06
CA LEU A 329 -8.60 -5.27 -6.24
C LEU A 329 -7.57 -6.22 -6.89
N GLN A 330 -7.58 -7.51 -6.55
CA GLN A 330 -6.74 -8.51 -7.21
C GLN A 330 -7.10 -8.69 -8.69
N ARG A 331 -8.41 -8.70 -9.04
CA ARG A 331 -8.84 -8.79 -10.43
C ARG A 331 -8.39 -7.58 -11.25
N ARG A 332 -8.54 -6.37 -10.70
CA ARG A 332 -8.10 -5.13 -11.35
C ARG A 332 -6.59 -5.03 -11.58
N LYS A 333 -5.78 -5.71 -10.74
CA LYS A 333 -4.32 -5.76 -10.91
C LYS A 333 -3.86 -6.70 -12.02
N LYS A 334 -4.67 -7.68 -12.41
CA LYS A 334 -4.29 -8.57 -13.52
C LYS A 334 -4.41 -7.74 -14.81
N PRO A 335 -3.38 -7.72 -15.68
CA PRO A 335 -3.56 -7.14 -17.00
C PRO A 335 -4.75 -7.86 -17.65
N ALA A 336 -5.71 -7.09 -18.16
CA ALA A 336 -6.78 -7.65 -18.95
C ALA A 336 -6.13 -8.36 -20.15
N THR A 337 -6.03 -9.69 -20.09
CA THR A 337 -5.90 -10.47 -21.31
C THR A 337 -7.20 -10.20 -22.05
N ASN A 338 -7.17 -9.32 -23.05
CA ASN A 338 -8.27 -9.08 -23.97
C ASN A 338 -8.54 -10.38 -24.74
N ASN A 339 -9.19 -11.34 -24.09
CA ASN A 339 -9.98 -12.33 -24.80
C ASN A 339 -11.32 -11.63 -25.07
N ILE A 340 -11.30 -10.76 -26.08
CA ILE A 340 -12.52 -10.44 -26.83
C ILE A 340 -12.93 -11.76 -27.48
N ARG A 341 -13.64 -12.59 -26.73
CA ARG A 341 -14.51 -13.58 -27.34
C ARG A 341 -15.70 -12.77 -27.81
N ASP A 342 -15.75 -12.53 -29.11
CA ASP A 342 -16.92 -12.05 -29.81
C ASP A 342 -18.16 -12.80 -29.29
N LYS A 343 -18.94 -12.13 -28.44
CA LYS A 343 -20.31 -12.54 -28.19
C LYS A 343 -21.08 -12.12 -29.43
N LYS A 344 -21.10 -13.01 -30.44
CA LYS A 344 -22.16 -12.97 -31.44
C LYS A 344 -23.48 -13.11 -30.68
N HIS A 345 -24.28 -12.05 -30.75
CA HIS A 345 -25.71 -12.10 -30.55
C HIS A 345 -26.28 -13.28 -31.37
N ILE A 346 -26.85 -14.27 -30.69
CA ILE A 346 -27.83 -15.16 -31.31
C ILE A 346 -29.14 -14.87 -30.60
N VAL A 347 -30.08 -14.39 -31.42
CA VAL A 347 -31.47 -14.09 -31.10
C VAL A 347 -32.16 -15.36 -30.61
N LYS A 348 -33.03 -15.19 -29.61
CA LYS A 348 -33.90 -16.23 -29.07
C LYS A 348 -34.97 -16.57 -30.10
N ASP A 349 -35.15 -17.86 -30.39
CA ASP A 349 -36.41 -18.41 -30.89
C ASP A 349 -36.74 -19.72 -30.13
N SER A 350 -37.87 -19.64 -29.40
CA SER A 350 -38.98 -20.60 -29.33
C SER A 350 -38.73 -22.14 -29.24
N HIS A 351 -38.95 -22.69 -28.03
CA HIS A 351 -39.42 -24.03 -27.52
C HIS A 351 -39.66 -25.26 -28.47
N PRO A 352 -39.70 -26.54 -27.99
CA PRO A 352 -40.04 -27.02 -26.63
C PRO A 352 -39.17 -28.17 -26.04
N ALA A 353 -39.55 -28.59 -24.83
CA ALA A 353 -38.90 -29.55 -23.94
C ALA A 353 -38.77 -30.98 -24.48
N ASN A 354 -37.68 -31.66 -24.10
CA ASN A 354 -37.64 -33.12 -23.97
C ASN A 354 -36.71 -33.54 -22.83
N ASP A 355 -37.14 -34.59 -22.16
CA ASP A 355 -36.75 -35.06 -20.84
C ASP A 355 -35.33 -35.61 -20.69
N ALA A 356 -34.85 -35.48 -19.44
CA ALA A 356 -34.02 -36.38 -18.67
C ALA A 356 -32.69 -36.90 -19.28
N ASN A 357 -31.57 -36.36 -18.78
CA ASN A 357 -30.55 -37.22 -18.19
C ASN A 357 -29.85 -36.54 -17.02
N THR A 358 -30.31 -36.85 -15.81
CA THR A 358 -29.71 -36.46 -14.54
C THR A 358 -28.39 -37.21 -14.34
N ASN A 359 -27.25 -36.51 -14.49
CA ASN A 359 -25.99 -37.00 -13.95
C ASN A 359 -25.89 -36.56 -12.48
N PRO A 360 -25.84 -37.49 -11.51
CA PRO A 360 -25.73 -37.13 -10.10
C PRO A 360 -24.33 -36.59 -9.82
N THR A 361 -24.26 -35.37 -9.30
CA THR A 361 -23.06 -34.82 -8.66
C THR A 361 -22.70 -35.70 -7.46
N LEU A 362 -21.69 -36.55 -7.62
CA LEU A 362 -21.06 -37.31 -6.55
C LEU A 362 -20.44 -36.34 -5.52
N SER A 363 -20.85 -36.47 -4.27
CA SER A 363 -20.26 -35.74 -3.14
C SER A 363 -18.91 -36.37 -2.77
N TYR A 364 -17.97 -35.54 -2.30
CA TYR A 364 -16.63 -35.94 -1.86
C TYR A 364 -16.62 -37.12 -0.87
N ALA A 365 -17.69 -37.29 -0.09
CA ALA A 365 -17.85 -38.41 0.85
C ALA A 365 -18.06 -39.78 0.18
N GLN A 366 -18.61 -39.82 -1.04
CA GLN A 366 -18.84 -41.08 -1.77
C GLN A 366 -17.59 -41.60 -2.49
N ALA A 367 -16.57 -40.76 -2.66
CA ALA A 367 -15.30 -41.15 -3.29
C ALA A 367 -14.35 -41.89 -2.32
N THR A 368 -14.61 -41.88 -1.01
CA THR A 368 -13.70 -42.42 0.02
C THR A 368 -14.21 -43.69 0.73
N SER A 369 -15.40 -44.19 0.39
CA SER A 369 -15.89 -45.46 0.95
C SER A 369 -15.39 -46.64 0.13
N GLY A 370 -14.38 -47.35 0.64
CA GLY A 370 -13.87 -48.57 0.03
C GLY A 370 -14.92 -49.69 0.05
N GLN A 371 -15.31 -50.16 -1.12
CA GLN A 371 -15.94 -51.47 -1.29
C GLN A 371 -15.38 -52.17 -2.53
N SER A 372 -15.06 -53.45 -2.31
CA SER A 372 -14.42 -54.40 -3.19
C SER A 372 -15.40 -55.08 -4.15
N SER A 373 -14.87 -55.36 -5.35
CA SER A 373 -15.08 -56.55 -6.20
C SER A 373 -15.84 -56.41 -7.53
N ASN A 374 -15.12 -56.89 -8.56
CA ASN A 374 -15.50 -57.57 -9.81
C ASN A 374 -15.89 -56.82 -11.10
N HIS A 375 -14.88 -56.81 -12.00
CA HIS A 375 -14.89 -57.04 -13.46
C HIS A 375 -15.88 -56.29 -14.38
N HIS A 376 -15.34 -55.31 -15.11
CA HIS A 376 -15.51 -55.23 -16.58
C HIS A 376 -14.31 -54.47 -17.19
N LEU A 377 -13.54 -55.11 -18.10
CA LEU A 377 -12.48 -54.43 -18.87
C LEU A 377 -13.09 -53.51 -19.94
N PRO A 378 -12.60 -52.27 -20.12
CA PRO A 378 -12.69 -51.51 -21.36
C PRO A 378 -11.41 -51.68 -22.23
N PRO A 379 -11.46 -51.42 -23.55
CA PRO A 379 -10.43 -51.79 -24.52
C PRO A 379 -9.14 -50.94 -24.41
N PRO A 380 -8.00 -51.42 -24.94
CA PRO A 380 -6.73 -50.73 -24.79
C PRO A 380 -6.73 -49.38 -25.52
N ALA A 381 -6.25 -48.36 -24.82
CA ALA A 381 -6.09 -47.00 -25.30
C ALA A 381 -5.22 -46.94 -26.57
N ALA A 382 -5.58 -46.06 -27.50
CA ALA A 382 -4.82 -45.79 -28.72
C ALA A 382 -3.34 -45.52 -28.40
N ASP A 383 -2.45 -46.22 -29.12
CA ASP A 383 -1.00 -46.15 -28.94
C ASP A 383 -0.51 -44.74 -29.27
N ILE A 384 -0.31 -43.93 -28.22
CA ILE A 384 0.09 -42.52 -28.26
C ILE A 384 1.33 -42.32 -29.13
N ASN A 385 2.20 -43.34 -29.21
CA ASN A 385 3.40 -43.31 -30.04
C ASN A 385 3.08 -43.24 -31.53
N LYS A 386 2.01 -43.91 -31.99
CA LYS A 386 1.56 -43.82 -33.40
C LYS A 386 1.05 -42.42 -33.73
N THR A 387 0.32 -41.78 -32.82
CA THR A 387 -0.20 -40.42 -33.02
C THR A 387 0.93 -39.38 -33.08
N ILE A 388 1.95 -39.51 -32.22
CA ILE A 388 3.13 -38.64 -32.25
C ILE A 388 3.93 -38.84 -33.55
N THR A 389 4.07 -40.09 -34.01
CA THR A 389 4.84 -40.39 -35.22
C THR A 389 4.15 -39.81 -36.47
N SER A 390 2.83 -39.98 -36.59
CA SER A 390 2.03 -39.37 -37.67
C SER A 390 2.15 -37.85 -37.68
N PHE A 391 2.06 -37.20 -36.51
CA PHE A 391 2.21 -35.75 -36.42
C PHE A 391 3.59 -35.26 -36.90
N LEU A 392 4.66 -35.97 -36.56
CA LEU A 392 6.01 -35.60 -36.97
C LEU A 392 6.24 -35.77 -38.49
N GLU A 393 5.58 -36.76 -39.11
CA GLU A 393 5.62 -36.92 -40.57
C GLU A 393 4.84 -35.81 -41.28
N ASP A 394 3.64 -35.49 -40.79
CA ASP A 394 2.84 -34.39 -41.33
C ASP A 394 3.59 -33.05 -41.20
N PHE A 395 4.22 -32.82 -40.07
CA PHE A 395 5.02 -31.61 -39.82
C PHE A 395 6.24 -31.51 -40.77
N LYS A 396 6.94 -32.63 -41.01
CA LYS A 396 8.04 -32.68 -41.99
C LYS A 396 7.54 -32.39 -43.40
N SER A 397 6.37 -32.90 -43.79
CA SER A 397 5.78 -32.68 -45.11
C SER A 397 5.48 -31.20 -45.38
N LEU A 398 5.15 -30.44 -44.33
CA LEU A 398 4.85 -29.01 -44.43
C LEU A 398 6.11 -28.12 -44.46
N ILE A 399 7.14 -28.48 -43.69
CA ILE A 399 8.33 -27.63 -43.52
C ILE A 399 9.36 -27.81 -44.63
N ASN A 400 9.54 -29.02 -45.14
CA ASN A 400 10.56 -29.29 -46.16
C ASN A 400 10.39 -28.46 -47.45
N PRO A 401 9.16 -28.26 -47.98
CA PRO A 401 8.93 -27.37 -49.11
C PRO A 401 9.28 -25.91 -48.81
N LEU A 402 8.98 -25.43 -47.60
CA LEU A 402 9.30 -24.05 -47.17
C LEU A 402 10.82 -23.83 -47.07
N ILE A 403 11.55 -24.80 -46.56
CA ILE A 403 13.03 -24.77 -46.52
C ILE A 403 13.61 -24.80 -47.94
N SER A 404 13.03 -25.60 -48.83
CA SER A 404 13.45 -25.63 -50.25
C SER A 404 13.18 -24.30 -50.97
N LEU A 405 12.09 -23.61 -50.64
CA LEU A 405 11.79 -22.28 -51.19
C LEU A 405 12.79 -21.23 -50.71
N LEU A 406 13.17 -21.28 -49.43
CA LEU A 406 14.13 -20.34 -48.82
C LEU A 406 15.56 -20.52 -49.36
N THR A 407 15.94 -21.74 -49.72
CA THR A 407 17.30 -22.03 -50.22
C THR A 407 17.48 -21.76 -51.72
N LYS A 408 16.39 -21.52 -52.47
CA LYS A 408 16.42 -21.21 -53.92
C LYS A 408 16.43 -19.72 -54.26
N ILE A 409 16.38 -18.82 -53.27
CA ILE A 409 16.48 -17.38 -53.51
C ILE A 409 17.95 -17.03 -53.74
N PRO A 410 18.37 -16.58 -54.94
CA PRO A 410 19.76 -16.21 -55.19
C PRO A 410 20.15 -14.97 -54.34
N HIS A 411 21.32 -15.04 -53.71
CA HIS A 411 21.86 -14.01 -52.80
C HIS A 411 21.95 -12.57 -53.37
N LYS A 412 21.76 -12.37 -54.69
CA LYS A 412 21.81 -11.06 -55.35
C LYS A 412 20.54 -10.21 -55.16
N ASP A 413 19.39 -10.81 -54.79
CA ASP A 413 18.14 -10.06 -54.58
C ASP A 413 17.94 -9.58 -53.13
N LEU A 414 18.68 -10.14 -52.17
CA LEU A 414 18.65 -9.68 -50.78
C LEU A 414 19.43 -8.38 -50.56
N THR A 415 20.48 -8.11 -51.34
CA THR A 415 21.28 -6.87 -51.20
C THR A 415 20.64 -5.65 -51.87
N SER A 416 19.82 -5.84 -52.92
CA SER A 416 19.09 -4.74 -53.56
C SER A 416 17.91 -4.21 -52.71
N PHE A 417 17.31 -5.08 -51.88
CA PHE A 417 16.24 -4.70 -50.95
C PHE A 417 16.75 -3.91 -49.73
N TYR A 418 17.97 -4.19 -49.25
CA TYR A 418 18.56 -3.48 -48.10
C TYR A 418 19.13 -2.10 -48.47
N SER A 419 19.59 -1.90 -49.72
CA SER A 419 20.12 -0.59 -50.14
C SER A 419 19.02 0.44 -50.39
N LYS A 420 17.84 0.02 -50.87
CA LYS A 420 16.74 0.93 -51.23
C LYS A 420 15.95 1.51 -50.04
N LYS A 421 16.28 1.10 -48.80
CA LYS A 421 15.58 1.55 -47.58
C LYS A 421 16.35 2.64 -46.81
N ASN A 422 17.62 2.90 -47.17
CA ASN A 422 18.44 3.93 -46.54
C ASN A 422 18.42 5.29 -47.27
N ASP A 423 17.86 5.36 -48.48
CA ASP A 423 17.78 6.60 -49.28
C ASP A 423 16.44 7.38 -49.10
N HIS A 424 15.66 7.09 -48.05
CA HIS A 424 14.39 7.79 -47.76
C HIS A 424 14.31 8.41 -46.35
N HIS A 425 15.47 8.71 -45.75
CA HIS A 425 15.56 9.42 -44.46
C HIS A 425 16.50 10.63 -44.46
N ASN A 426 16.83 11.16 -45.64
CA ASN A 426 17.51 12.45 -45.78
C ASN A 426 16.81 13.28 -46.86
N GLU A 427 15.61 13.76 -46.54
CA GLU A 427 15.00 14.97 -47.09
C GLU A 427 13.70 15.19 -46.31
N TYR A 428 13.78 15.98 -45.24
CA TYR A 428 12.83 17.01 -44.77
C TYR A 428 13.26 17.53 -43.40
#